data_AF-A0A3D2T019-F1
#
_entry.id   AF-A0A3D2T019-F1
#
_cell.length_a   1.000
_cell.length_b   1.000
_cell.length_c   1.000
_cell.angle_alpha   90.00
_cell.angle_beta   90.00
_cell.angle_gamma   90.00
#
_symmetry.space_group_name_H-M   'P 1'
#
loop_
_entity.id
_entity.type
_entity.pdbx_description
1 polymer ?
#
loop_
_entity_poly.entity_id
_entity_poly.type
_entity_poly.pdbx_seq_one_letter_code
_entity_poly.pdbx_strand_id
1 'polypeptide(L)' 'RILVPAHNNWPLVGSLSRGGYRSLLKSGVRIFEWQGPMIHAKTAVVDGIWSRVGSSNLNSASLIGNWELDVGVLDTKL' A
#
# COMPACT_ATOMS: atom_id res chain seq x y z
N ARG A 1 -4.58 6.31 -6.19
CA ARG A 1 -5.15 6.57 -4.84
C ARG A 1 -4.47 5.61 -3.88
N ILE A 2 -4.21 5.99 -2.64
CA ILE A 2 -3.56 5.13 -1.64
C ILE A 2 -4.40 5.14 -0.36
N LEU A 3 -4.74 3.95 0.15
CA LEU A 3 -5.38 3.77 1.46
C LEU A 3 -4.35 3.19 2.42
N VAL A 4 -4.20 3.80 3.59
CA VAL A 4 -3.27 3.39 4.65
C VAL A 4 -3.95 3.42 6.00
N PRO A 5 -3.49 2.65 7.00
CA PRO A 5 -4.05 2.73 8.35
C PRO A 5 -3.69 4.06 9.03
N ALA A 6 -4.67 4.73 9.65
CA ALA A 6 -4.42 5.88 10.53
C ALA A 6 -3.67 5.45 11.81
N HIS A 7 -4.04 4.27 12.32
CA HIS A 7 -3.51 3.67 13.55
C HIS A 7 -2.61 2.47 13.21
N ASN A 8 -1.37 2.51 13.66
CA ASN A 8 -0.42 1.41 13.50
C ASN A 8 -0.16 0.76 14.86
N ASN A 9 0.00 -0.57 14.88
CA ASN A 9 0.40 -1.29 16.10
C ASN A 9 1.70 -0.74 16.69
N TRP A 10 2.61 -0.27 15.82
CA TRP A 10 3.82 0.45 16.18
C TRP A 10 3.72 1.91 15.73
N PRO A 11 3.33 2.84 16.63
CA PRO A 11 3.04 4.23 16.28
C PRO A 11 4.23 4.96 15.64
N LEU A 12 5.46 4.65 16.08
CA LEU A 12 6.68 5.24 15.51
C LEU A 12 6.85 4.89 14.03
N VAL A 13 6.57 3.63 13.65
CA VAL A 13 6.61 3.21 12.24
C VAL A 13 5.54 3.95 11.44
N GLY A 14 4.35 4.13 12.01
CA GLY A 14 3.30 4.97 11.45
C GLY A 14 3.78 6.39 11.14
N SER A 15 4.36 7.08 12.12
CA SER A 15 4.91 8.43 11.93
C SER A 15 6.01 8.49 10.87
N LEU A 16 6.94 7.53 10.86
CA LEU A 16 8.01 7.48 9.85
C LEU A 16 7.46 7.24 8.44
N SER A 17 6.47 6.36 8.29
CA SER A 17 5.85 6.07 6.99
C SER A 17 5.17 7.30 6.34
N ARG A 18 4.70 8.26 7.16
CA ARG A 18 4.13 9.53 6.67
C ARG A 18 5.17 10.47 6.07
N GLY A 19 6.46 10.22 6.27
CA GLY A 19 7.54 11.00 5.65
C GLY A 19 7.46 11.06 4.12
N GLY A 20 6.90 10.01 3.48
CA GLY A 20 6.68 9.97 2.03
C GLY A 20 5.47 10.76 1.52
N TYR A 21 4.55 11.17 2.40
CA TYR A 21 3.26 11.75 1.97
C TYR A 21 3.45 13.05 1.21
N ARG A 22 4.38 13.90 1.64
CA ARG A 22 4.60 15.20 0.99
C ARG A 22 4.97 15.06 -0.49
N SER A 23 5.82 14.09 -0.83
CA SER A 23 6.22 13.82 -2.22
C SER A 23 5.03 13.31 -3.03
N LEU A 24 4.32 12.31 -2.49
CA LEU A 24 3.14 11.72 -3.14
C LEU A 24 2.04 12.76 -3.40
N LEU A 25 1.72 13.58 -2.39
CA LEU A 25 0.70 14.64 -2.50
C LEU A 25 1.10 15.69 -3.56
N LYS A 26 2.37 16.08 -3.63
CA LYS A 26 2.88 17.00 -4.67
C LYS A 26 2.74 16.42 -6.08
N SER A 27 2.85 15.09 -6.23
CA SER A 27 2.63 14.39 -7.49
C SER A 27 1.15 14.12 -7.81
N GLY A 28 0.21 14.69 -7.05
CA GLY A 28 -1.23 14.54 -7.28
C GLY A 28 -1.85 13.25 -6.72
N VAL A 29 -1.10 12.46 -5.95
CA VAL A 29 -1.62 11.24 -5.33
C VAL A 29 -2.59 11.60 -4.22
N ARG A 30 -3.80 11.03 -4.27
CA ARG A 30 -4.77 11.11 -3.17
C ARG A 30 -4.49 10.01 -2.15
N ILE A 31 -4.20 10.41 -0.92
CA ILE A 31 -3.96 9.54 0.23
C ILE A 31 -5.19 9.58 1.15
N PHE A 32 -5.61 8.42 1.65
CA PHE A 32 -6.70 8.26 2.59
C PHE A 32 -6.23 7.47 3.79
N GLU A 33 -6.56 7.91 5.01
CA GLU A 33 -6.26 7.19 6.23
C GLU A 33 -7.52 6.50 6.78
N TRP A 34 -7.45 5.18 6.88
CA TRP A 34 -8.51 4.38 7.47
C TRP A 34 -8.54 4.55 8.99
N GLN A 35 -9.70 4.97 9.50
CA GLN A 35 -9.90 5.31 10.92
C GLN A 35 -10.28 4.10 11.81
N GLY A 36 -10.59 2.94 11.22
CA GLY A 36 -10.93 1.74 11.98
C GLY A 36 -9.71 0.95 12.47
N PRO A 37 -9.87 -0.37 12.70
CA PRO A 37 -8.76 -1.25 13.07
C PRO A 37 -7.61 -1.21 12.07
N MET A 38 -6.40 -1.54 12.53
CA MET A 38 -5.21 -1.52 11.68
C MET A 38 -5.38 -2.47 10.48
N ILE A 39 -5.46 -1.89 9.28
CA ILE A 39 -5.57 -2.66 8.03
C ILE A 39 -4.20 -3.22 7.70
N HIS A 40 -4.13 -4.55 7.62
CA HIS A 40 -2.93 -5.27 7.22
C HIS A 40 -2.99 -5.75 5.76
N ALA A 41 -4.02 -5.42 5.00
CA ALA A 41 -4.13 -5.80 3.59
C ALA A 41 -3.05 -5.11 2.75
N LYS A 42 -2.41 -5.86 1.84
CA LYS A 42 -1.51 -5.33 0.81
C LYS A 42 -2.06 -5.70 -0.55
N THR A 43 -2.84 -4.78 -1.10
CA THR A 43 -3.51 -4.97 -2.38
C THR A 43 -3.24 -3.78 -3.28
N ALA A 44 -3.25 -4.03 -4.59
CA ALA A 44 -3.11 -2.99 -5.60
C ALA A 44 -4.02 -3.32 -6.78
N VAL A 45 -4.53 -2.27 -7.42
CA VAL A 45 -5.23 -2.36 -8.70
C VAL A 45 -4.68 -1.30 -9.63
N VAL A 46 -4.60 -1.63 -10.93
CA VAL A 46 -4.09 -0.75 -11.97
C VAL A 46 -5.04 -0.81 -13.15
N ASP A 47 -5.56 0.36 -13.54
CA ASP A 47 -6.40 0.60 -14.72
C ASP A 47 -7.63 -0.29 -14.89
N GLY A 48 -8.06 -0.99 -13.83
CA GLY A 48 -9.13 -1.99 -13.89
C GLY A 48 -8.74 -3.31 -14.56
N ILE A 49 -7.49 -3.42 -15.04
CA ILE A 49 -6.99 -4.54 -15.85
C ILE A 49 -6.10 -5.46 -15.04
N TRP A 50 -5.41 -4.93 -14.03
CA TRP A 50 -4.51 -5.71 -13.19
C TRP A 50 -4.80 -5.52 -11.73
N SER A 51 -4.70 -6.61 -10.97
CA SER A 51 -4.79 -6.58 -9.51
C SER A 51 -3.72 -7.46 -8.87
N ARG A 52 -3.34 -7.10 -7.65
CA ARG A 52 -2.42 -7.86 -6.80
C ARG A 52 -3.01 -7.98 -5.41
N VAL A 53 -2.90 -9.18 -4.84
CA VAL A 53 -3.18 -9.46 -3.44
C VAL A 53 -2.05 -10.32 -2.89
N GLY A 54 -1.50 -9.95 -1.74
CA GLY A 54 -0.51 -10.78 -1.08
C GLY A 54 0.12 -10.13 0.15
N SER A 55 1.33 -10.57 0.47
CA SER A 55 2.04 -10.14 1.68
C SER A 55 2.97 -8.94 1.46
N SER A 56 3.39 -8.65 0.21
CA SER A 56 4.39 -7.61 -0.02
C SER A 56 3.84 -6.21 0.25
N ASN A 57 4.45 -5.54 1.21
CA ASN A 57 4.23 -4.14 1.54
C ASN A 57 4.91 -3.23 0.49
N LEU A 58 4.39 -2.02 0.32
CA LEU A 58 4.98 -1.03 -0.59
C LEU A 58 6.17 -0.30 0.08
N ASN A 59 7.22 -1.04 0.42
CA ASN A 59 8.47 -0.52 0.94
C ASN A 59 9.67 -1.35 0.44
N SER A 60 10.87 -0.77 0.42
CA SER A 60 12.04 -1.41 -0.19
C SER A 60 12.43 -2.72 0.47
N ALA A 61 12.27 -2.85 1.79
CA ALA A 61 12.59 -4.09 2.49
C ALA A 61 11.72 -5.25 2.00
N SER A 62 10.41 -5.02 1.89
CA SER A 62 9.45 -6.03 1.43
C SER A 62 9.61 -6.34 -0.06
N LEU A 63 9.89 -5.33 -0.89
CA LEU A 63 10.03 -5.52 -2.34
C LEU A 63 11.34 -6.17 -2.79
N ILE A 64 12.38 -6.16 -1.97
CA ILE A 64 13.74 -6.59 -2.37
C ILE A 64 14.29 -7.69 -1.47
N GLY A 65 14.00 -7.65 -0.17
CA GLY A 65 14.70 -8.48 0.83
C GLY A 65 13.83 -9.54 1.51
N ASN A 66 12.56 -9.24 1.75
CA ASN A 66 11.68 -10.16 2.47
C ASN A 66 11.27 -11.35 1.59
N TRP A 67 10.93 -12.46 2.24
CA TRP A 67 10.23 -13.56 1.59
C TRP A 67 8.74 -13.28 1.61
N GLU A 68 8.25 -12.79 0.49
CA GLU A 68 6.85 -12.43 0.30
C GLU A 68 6.22 -13.33 -0.76
N LEU A 69 4.89 -13.49 -0.67
CA LEU A 69 4.11 -14.19 -1.68
C LEU A 69 2.96 -13.29 -2.12
N ASP A 70 2.85 -13.11 -3.43
CA ASP A 70 1.80 -12.33 -4.06
C ASP A 70 1.15 -13.11 -5.21
N VAL A 71 -0.16 -12.91 -5.36
CA VAL A 71 -0.91 -13.33 -6.53
C VAL A 71 -1.24 -12.09 -7.35
N GLY A 72 -0.80 -12.08 -8.61
CA GLY A 72 -1.18 -11.08 -9.60
C GLY A 72 -2.22 -11.65 -10.56
N VAL A 73 -3.29 -10.91 -10.82
CA VAL A 73 -4.32 -11.26 -11.79
C VAL A 73 -4.36 -10.18 -12.86
N LEU A 74 -4.24 -10.61 -14.12
CA LEU A 74 -4.39 -9.77 -15.30
C LEU A 74 -5.67 -10.18 -16.02
N ASP A 75 -6.61 -9.25 -16.16
CA ASP A 75 -7.82 -9.39 -16.95
C ASP A 75 -7.79 -8.42 -18.12
N THR A 76 -7.53 -8.95 -19.32
CA THR A 76 -7.43 -8.17 -20.56
C THR A 76 -8.77 -7.99 -21.27
N LYS A 77 -9.89 -8.42 -20.66
CA LYS A 77 -11.24 -8.28 -21.21
C LYS A 77 -12.06 -7.28 -20.40
N LEU A 78 -11.85 -5.99 -20.65
CA LEU A 78 -12.83 -4.94 -20.36
C LEU A 78 -13.45 -4.44 -21.67
#